data_AF-A0A1J5PL43-F1
#
_entry.id   AF-A0A1J5PL43-F1
#
_cell.length_a   1.000
_cell.length_b   1.000
_cell.length_c   1.000
_cell.angle_alpha   90.00
_cell.angle_beta   90.00
_cell.angle_gamma   90.00
#
_symmetry.space_group_name_H-M   'P 1'
#
loop_
_entity.id
_entity.type
_entity.pdbx_description
1 polymer ?
#
loop_
_entity_poly.entity_id
_entity_poly.type
_entity_poly.pdbx_seq_one_letter_code
_entity_poly.pdbx_strand_id
1 'polypeptide(L)'
;MLRFSRLYPLHLVTLLLVALLQPVYFNLHGYFFVYQANDLPHFLAQLFMASDWGIVHGYSFDGPIWSISIEVLVYFLFFLTLLATRSWLLNVAVVVGCLSAACLHSSGYLTTCLAFFYIGGLAAIARRAVASARSGPAIEGGAWLALVVTPPVVLSLARSHLDQFDFPLLLTYTSILLFCLSREITLPAVVQRAVEAAGNMTYSSYLLHFPIQLLIVLGFSIIAVPIPLYDVTFFGGYLAITLLASYLAYRYFEVPAQNLVREFFLRPKAAAPEIVLGATK
;
A
#
# COMPACT_ATOMS: atom_id res chain seq x y z
N MET A 1 -0.41 11.34 10.26
CA MET A 1 -0.72 10.83 11.61
C MET A 1 -1.66 9.62 11.61
N LEU A 2 -2.92 9.74 11.13
CA LEU A 2 -3.89 8.62 11.20
C LEU A 2 -3.48 7.35 10.43
N ARG A 3 -2.85 7.49 9.25
CA ARG A 3 -2.37 6.34 8.47
C ARG A 3 -1.15 5.67 9.11
N PHE A 4 -0.21 6.45 9.63
CA PHE A 4 0.96 5.92 10.36
C PHE A 4 0.54 5.09 11.59
N SER A 5 -0.47 5.54 12.35
CA SER A 5 -1.02 4.79 13.49
C SER A 5 -1.60 3.42 13.13
N ARG A 6 -1.95 3.20 11.86
CA ARG A 6 -2.42 1.91 11.36
C ARG A 6 -1.26 1.00 10.99
N LEU A 7 -0.28 1.54 10.26
CA LEU A 7 0.76 0.74 9.62
C LEU A 7 1.86 0.36 10.61
N TYR A 8 2.43 1.35 11.30
CA TYR A 8 3.67 1.15 12.06
C TYR A 8 3.66 0.03 13.09
N PRO A 9 2.59 -0.19 13.89
CA PRO A 9 2.60 -1.23 14.92
C PRO A 9 2.83 -2.64 14.38
N LEU A 10 2.16 -3.02 13.28
CA LEU A 10 2.31 -4.36 12.71
C LEU A 10 3.67 -4.52 12.07
N HIS A 11 4.12 -3.51 11.30
CA HIS A 11 5.46 -3.50 10.74
C HIS A 11 6.54 -3.74 11.80
N LEU A 12 6.48 -3.02 12.92
CA LEU A 12 7.48 -3.19 13.98
C LEU A 12 7.51 -4.64 14.48
N VAL A 13 6.35 -5.26 14.66
CA VAL A 13 6.27 -6.66 15.11
C VAL A 13 6.81 -7.62 14.05
N THR A 14 6.44 -7.47 12.78
CA THR A 14 6.93 -8.37 11.72
C THR A 14 8.42 -8.19 11.49
N LEU A 15 8.93 -6.96 11.51
CA LEU A 15 10.36 -6.66 11.44
C LEU A 15 11.13 -7.32 12.58
N LEU A 16 10.69 -7.16 13.83
CA LEU A 16 11.35 -7.80 14.98
C LEU A 16 11.28 -9.32 14.90
N LEU A 17 10.14 -9.88 14.51
CA LEU A 17 9.98 -11.32 14.32
C LEU A 17 10.96 -11.85 13.26
N VAL A 18 11.03 -11.21 12.10
CA VAL A 18 11.97 -11.60 11.03
C VAL A 18 13.42 -11.41 11.46
N ALA A 19 13.74 -10.32 12.15
CA ALA A 19 15.08 -10.07 12.68
C ALA A 19 15.53 -11.14 13.70
N LEU A 20 14.58 -11.78 14.39
CA LEU A 20 14.86 -12.93 15.27
C LEU A 20 14.95 -14.26 14.51
N LEU A 21 14.08 -14.48 13.51
CA LEU A 21 14.00 -15.75 12.78
C LEU A 21 15.11 -15.91 11.72
N GLN A 22 15.54 -14.84 11.07
CA GLN A 22 16.57 -14.87 10.02
C GLN A 22 17.91 -15.42 10.54
N PRO A 23 18.42 -15.02 11.72
CA PRO A 23 19.60 -15.65 12.33
C PRO A 23 19.41 -17.15 12.61
N VAL A 24 18.23 -17.57 13.06
CA VAL A 24 17.94 -19.00 13.28
C VAL A 24 18.05 -19.77 11.96
N TYR A 25 17.46 -19.24 10.90
CA TYR A 25 17.56 -19.83 9.56
C TYR A 25 19.00 -19.88 9.06
N PHE A 26 19.76 -18.80 9.22
CA PHE A 26 21.16 -18.73 8.84
C PHE A 26 22.01 -19.79 9.54
N ASN A 27 21.79 -20.06 10.82
CA ASN A 27 22.52 -21.09 11.55
C ASN A 27 22.25 -22.52 11.03
N LEU A 28 21.07 -22.76 10.45
CA LEU A 28 20.69 -24.07 9.90
C LEU A 28 21.19 -24.27 8.46
N HIS A 29 21.25 -23.19 7.66
CA HIS A 29 21.44 -23.27 6.21
C HIS A 29 22.71 -22.59 5.68
N GLY A 30 23.33 -21.69 6.45
CA GLY A 30 24.51 -20.91 6.06
C GLY A 30 24.22 -19.67 5.19
N TYR A 31 22.96 -19.35 4.94
CA TYR A 31 22.49 -18.18 4.20
C TYR A 31 21.14 -17.70 4.73
N PHE A 32 20.72 -16.48 4.40
CA PHE A 32 19.43 -15.94 4.86
C PHE A 32 18.28 -16.39 3.96
N PHE A 33 17.06 -16.43 4.50
CA PHE A 33 15.90 -16.84 3.72
C PHE A 33 15.41 -15.70 2.81
N VAL A 34 15.41 -15.94 1.49
CA VAL A 34 14.99 -15.02 0.39
C VAL A 34 15.79 -13.72 0.33
N TYR A 35 15.74 -12.89 1.37
CA TYR A 35 16.40 -11.59 1.44
C TYR A 35 17.72 -11.71 2.19
N GLN A 36 18.83 -11.38 1.52
CA GLN A 36 20.17 -11.58 2.06
C GLN A 36 20.67 -10.40 2.91
N ALA A 37 20.15 -9.20 2.68
CA ALA A 37 20.58 -8.00 3.39
C ALA A 37 19.95 -7.93 4.81
N ASN A 38 20.56 -8.57 5.79
CA ASN A 38 20.11 -8.57 7.19
C ASN A 38 21.19 -7.99 8.13
N ASP A 39 21.65 -6.79 7.81
CA ASP A 39 22.63 -6.05 8.62
C ASP A 39 21.98 -4.86 9.37
N LEU A 40 22.78 -4.17 10.18
CA LEU A 40 22.31 -3.04 10.99
C LEU A 40 21.81 -1.85 10.14
N PRO A 41 22.51 -1.39 9.07
CA PRO A 41 21.99 -0.36 8.18
C PRO A 41 20.60 -0.67 7.62
N HIS A 42 20.37 -1.89 7.13
CA HIS A 42 19.08 -2.29 6.58
C HIS A 42 18.00 -2.39 7.67
N PHE A 43 18.36 -2.84 8.87
CA PHE A 43 17.43 -2.88 10.01
C PHE A 43 16.97 -1.47 10.40
N LEU A 44 17.89 -0.52 10.48
CA LEU A 44 17.57 0.88 10.78
C LEU A 44 16.73 1.51 9.67
N ALA A 45 17.05 1.23 8.40
CA ALA A 45 16.27 1.71 7.28
C ALA A 45 14.83 1.17 7.33
N GLN A 46 14.63 -0.11 7.62
CA GLN A 46 13.28 -0.67 7.82
C GLN A 46 12.59 -0.09 9.04
N LEU A 47 13.29 0.11 10.16
CA LEU A 47 12.71 0.68 11.37
C LEU A 47 12.07 2.06 11.12
N PHE A 48 12.63 2.84 10.19
CA PHE A 48 12.09 4.14 9.78
C PHE A 48 11.21 4.09 8.52
N MET A 49 10.87 2.91 8.00
CA MET A 49 10.16 2.72 6.72
C MET A 49 10.85 3.47 5.55
N ALA A 50 12.18 3.47 5.55
CA ALA A 50 13.04 4.15 4.59
C ALA A 50 13.98 3.18 3.85
N SER A 51 13.61 1.89 3.79
CA SER A 51 14.38 0.83 3.12
C SER A 51 14.54 1.05 1.61
N ASP A 52 13.58 1.73 0.97
CA ASP A 52 13.49 1.83 -0.49
C ASP A 52 13.64 3.28 -0.99
N TRP A 53 14.17 4.15 -0.15
CA TRP A 53 14.42 5.55 -0.52
C TRP A 53 15.68 5.73 -1.39
N GLY A 54 16.41 4.64 -1.64
CA GLY A 54 17.70 4.66 -2.36
C GLY A 54 18.91 4.94 -1.47
N ILE A 55 18.74 4.96 -0.14
CA ILE A 55 19.84 5.11 0.84
C ILE A 55 20.56 3.78 1.03
N VAL A 56 19.79 2.70 1.16
CA VAL A 56 20.26 1.31 1.19
C VAL A 56 19.76 0.60 -0.06
N HIS A 57 20.49 -0.41 -0.51
CA HIS A 57 20.19 -1.15 -1.73
C HIS A 57 19.94 -2.62 -1.44
N GLY A 58 18.86 -3.14 -2.01
CA GLY A 58 18.47 -4.54 -1.87
C GLY A 58 17.37 -4.74 -0.83
N TYR A 59 16.52 -5.73 -1.09
CA TYR A 59 15.48 -6.13 -0.16
C TYR A 59 16.10 -6.79 1.07
N SER A 60 15.56 -6.44 2.23
CA SER A 60 16.06 -6.83 3.56
C SER A 60 14.91 -7.37 4.42
N PHE A 61 15.22 -8.04 5.53
CA PHE A 61 14.25 -8.51 6.55
C PHE A 61 12.86 -8.87 5.97
N ASP A 62 11.85 -8.03 6.22
CA ASP A 62 10.51 -8.15 5.66
C ASP A 62 10.42 -7.39 4.32
N GLY A 63 11.05 -7.96 3.29
CA GLY A 63 11.18 -7.33 1.97
C GLY A 63 9.87 -6.86 1.32
N PRO A 64 8.69 -7.48 1.56
CA PRO A 64 7.41 -6.93 1.14
C PRO A 64 7.20 -5.47 1.55
N ILE A 65 7.78 -4.92 2.60
CA ILE A 65 7.48 -3.54 3.01
C ILE A 65 7.82 -2.45 1.97
N TRP A 66 8.60 -2.76 0.93
CA TRP A 66 9.11 -1.78 -0.04
C TRP A 66 8.06 -0.78 -0.56
N SER A 67 6.84 -1.25 -0.86
CA SER A 67 5.77 -0.40 -1.38
C SER A 67 5.31 0.66 -0.38
N ILE A 68 5.25 0.30 0.91
CA ILE A 68 4.87 1.21 2.01
C ILE A 68 5.99 2.21 2.29
N SER A 69 7.25 1.79 2.19
CA SER A 69 8.42 2.68 2.33
C SER A 69 8.37 3.82 1.30
N ILE A 70 8.10 3.49 0.03
CA ILE A 70 7.89 4.48 -1.03
C ILE A 70 6.64 5.33 -0.76
N GLU A 71 5.55 4.73 -0.28
CA GLU A 71 4.31 5.44 0.04
C GLU A 71 4.52 6.55 1.08
N VAL A 72 5.29 6.28 2.14
CA VAL A 72 5.65 7.27 3.17
C VAL A 72 6.41 8.45 2.56
N LEU A 73 7.36 8.18 1.66
CA LEU A 73 8.09 9.22 0.95
C LEU A 73 7.17 10.05 0.04
N VAL A 74 6.25 9.40 -0.69
CA VAL A 74 5.27 10.08 -1.53
C VAL A 74 4.36 10.99 -0.71
N TYR A 75 3.93 10.58 0.50
CA TYR A 75 3.16 11.49 1.38
C TYR A 75 3.96 12.68 1.86
N PHE A 76 5.23 12.48 2.18
CA PHE A 76 6.10 13.58 2.56
C PHE A 76 6.23 14.59 1.40
N LEU A 77 6.50 14.10 0.18
CA LEU A 77 6.56 14.93 -1.03
C LEU A 77 5.22 15.63 -1.29
N PHE A 78 4.10 14.91 -1.21
CA PHE A 78 2.77 15.48 -1.36
C PHE A 78 2.52 16.62 -0.36
N PHE A 79 2.87 16.41 0.91
CA PHE A 79 2.77 17.46 1.92
C PHE A 79 3.58 18.70 1.55
N LEU A 80 4.82 18.54 1.08
CA LEU A 80 5.63 19.66 0.59
C LEU A 80 4.98 20.37 -0.60
N THR A 81 4.43 19.63 -1.56
CA THR A 81 3.76 20.24 -2.71
C THR A 81 2.52 21.05 -2.30
N LEU A 82 1.79 20.61 -1.27
CA LEU A 82 0.65 21.35 -0.72
C LEU A 82 1.04 22.68 -0.05
N LEU A 83 2.27 22.80 0.44
CA LEU A 83 2.79 24.06 0.95
C LEU A 83 3.04 25.06 -0.20
N ALA A 84 3.37 24.57 -1.40
CA ALA A 84 3.61 25.40 -2.57
C ALA A 84 2.31 25.80 -3.29
N THR A 85 1.42 24.85 -3.60
CA THR A 85 0.17 25.13 -4.32
C THR A 85 -0.89 24.05 -4.07
N ARG A 86 -2.16 24.42 -4.28
CA ARG A 86 -3.32 23.51 -4.20
C ARG A 86 -4.07 23.38 -5.53
N SER A 87 -3.44 23.80 -6.62
CA SER A 87 -4.04 23.76 -7.96
C SER A 87 -4.07 22.34 -8.53
N TRP A 88 -5.15 21.99 -9.21
CA TRP A 88 -5.24 20.72 -9.97
C TRP A 88 -4.17 20.62 -11.06
N LEU A 89 -3.66 21.77 -11.55
CA LEU A 89 -2.57 21.85 -12.53
C LEU A 89 -1.28 21.23 -12.01
N LEU A 90 -1.04 21.28 -10.69
CA LEU A 90 0.11 20.61 -10.09
C LEU A 90 0.02 19.10 -10.29
N ASN A 91 -1.16 18.50 -10.10
CA ASN A 91 -1.33 17.07 -10.30
C ASN A 91 -1.04 16.68 -11.76
N VAL A 92 -1.48 17.51 -12.71
CA VAL A 92 -1.16 17.32 -14.14
C VAL A 92 0.33 17.45 -14.39
N ALA A 93 0.98 18.47 -13.86
CA ALA A 93 2.40 18.70 -14.03
C ALA A 93 3.24 17.53 -13.49
N VAL A 94 2.89 16.99 -12.31
CA VAL A 94 3.57 15.82 -11.73
C VAL A 94 3.37 14.59 -12.58
N VAL A 95 2.13 14.32 -13.03
CA VAL A 95 1.83 13.17 -13.91
C VAL A 95 2.60 13.27 -15.23
N VAL A 96 2.61 14.44 -15.88
CA VAL A 96 3.36 14.67 -17.13
C VAL A 96 4.87 14.54 -16.91
N GLY A 97 5.38 15.03 -15.78
CA GLY A 97 6.78 14.85 -15.39
C GLY A 97 7.14 13.37 -15.23
N CYS A 98 6.29 12.59 -14.58
CA CYS A 98 6.49 11.15 -14.40
C CYS A 98 6.41 10.38 -15.72
N LEU A 99 5.47 10.74 -16.61
CA LEU A 99 5.39 10.16 -17.95
C LEU A 99 6.62 10.48 -18.78
N SER A 100 7.09 11.73 -18.74
CA SER A 100 8.33 12.15 -19.41
C SER A 100 9.53 11.35 -18.88
N ALA A 101 9.64 11.17 -17.57
CA ALA A 101 10.70 10.36 -16.96
C ALA A 101 10.65 8.88 -17.38
N ALA A 102 9.44 8.31 -17.53
CA ALA A 102 9.26 6.96 -18.04
C ALA A 102 9.69 6.84 -19.51
N CYS A 103 9.32 7.79 -20.37
CA CYS A 103 9.75 7.82 -21.78
C CYS A 103 11.28 7.94 -21.92
N LEU A 104 11.96 8.56 -20.96
CA LEU A 104 13.42 8.69 -20.92
C LEU A 104 14.12 7.49 -20.25
N HIS A 105 13.39 6.42 -19.91
CA HIS A 105 13.91 5.23 -19.21
C HIS A 105 14.53 5.54 -17.83
N SER A 106 14.14 6.65 -17.21
CA SER A 106 14.59 7.08 -15.88
C SER A 106 13.53 6.84 -14.80
N SER A 107 12.54 5.97 -15.05
CA SER A 107 11.47 5.65 -14.10
C SER A 107 11.92 4.60 -13.08
N GLY A 108 11.69 4.89 -11.79
CA GLY A 108 11.80 3.91 -10.71
C GLY A 108 10.51 3.83 -9.88
N TYR A 109 10.51 3.00 -8.82
CA TYR A 109 9.34 2.79 -7.97
C TYR A 109 8.73 4.08 -7.42
N LEU A 110 9.57 5.06 -7.06
CA LEU A 110 9.12 6.38 -6.61
C LEU A 110 8.33 7.12 -7.70
N THR A 111 8.85 7.19 -8.92
CA THR A 111 8.21 7.86 -10.07
C THR A 111 6.86 7.21 -10.40
N THR A 112 6.82 5.88 -10.42
CA THR A 112 5.60 5.11 -10.67
C THR A 112 4.57 5.37 -9.57
N CYS A 113 4.97 5.30 -8.30
CA CYS A 113 4.08 5.56 -7.16
C CYS A 113 3.55 7.00 -7.15
N LEU A 114 4.41 7.98 -7.43
CA LEU A 114 4.00 9.38 -7.59
C LEU A 114 2.95 9.53 -8.70
N ALA A 115 3.19 8.95 -9.88
CA ALA A 115 2.24 9.03 -10.99
C ALA A 115 0.85 8.47 -10.61
N PHE A 116 0.81 7.27 -10.01
CA PHE A 116 -0.45 6.65 -9.57
C PHE A 116 -1.15 7.42 -8.45
N PHE A 117 -0.39 7.99 -7.51
CA PHE A 117 -0.95 8.80 -6.44
C PHE A 117 -1.63 10.07 -7.00
N TYR A 118 -0.94 10.81 -7.87
CA TYR A 118 -1.45 12.06 -8.43
C TYR A 118 -2.55 11.86 -9.49
N ILE A 119 -2.50 10.79 -10.30
CA ILE A 119 -3.59 10.46 -11.22
C ILE A 119 -4.86 10.04 -10.47
N GLY A 120 -4.73 9.36 -9.33
CA GLY A 120 -5.86 9.04 -8.45
C GLY A 120 -6.53 10.30 -7.91
N GLY A 121 -5.73 11.32 -7.55
CA GLY A 121 -6.23 12.65 -7.19
C GLY A 121 -7.01 13.32 -8.34
N LEU A 122 -6.49 13.25 -9.57
CA LEU A 122 -7.20 13.74 -10.76
C LEU A 122 -8.51 12.99 -11.02
N ALA A 123 -8.53 11.66 -10.86
CA ALA A 123 -9.74 10.86 -10.99
C ALA A 123 -10.81 11.27 -9.96
N ALA A 124 -10.40 11.57 -8.72
CA ALA A 124 -11.32 12.06 -7.69
C ALA A 124 -11.88 13.47 -8.00
N ILE A 125 -11.05 14.38 -8.53
CA ILE A 125 -11.48 15.71 -8.98
C ILE A 125 -12.46 15.56 -10.15
N ALA A 126 -12.14 14.70 -11.13
CA ALA A 126 -13.00 14.42 -12.27
C ALA A 126 -14.36 13.85 -11.82
N ARG A 127 -14.38 12.88 -10.89
CA ARG A 127 -15.62 12.33 -10.33
C ARG A 127 -16.51 13.41 -9.72
N ARG A 128 -15.95 14.31 -8.90
CA ARG A 128 -16.70 15.42 -8.29
C ARG A 128 -17.26 16.38 -9.33
N ALA A 129 -16.50 16.68 -10.38
CA ALA A 129 -16.94 17.54 -11.47
C ALA A 129 -18.05 16.89 -12.33
N VAL A 130 -17.98 15.58 -12.56
CA VAL A 130 -18.98 14.84 -13.35
C VAL A 130 -20.27 14.63 -12.57
N ALA A 131 -20.19 14.39 -11.25
CA ALA A 131 -21.35 14.18 -10.40
C ALA A 131 -22.32 15.38 -10.37
N SER A 132 -21.82 16.61 -10.59
CA SER A 132 -22.63 17.83 -10.65
C SER A 132 -23.04 18.22 -12.08
N ALA A 133 -22.57 17.53 -13.11
CA ALA A 133 -22.80 17.88 -14.50
C ALA A 133 -24.08 17.23 -15.05
N ARG A 134 -24.82 17.96 -15.88
CA ARG A 134 -26.01 17.43 -16.60
C ARG A 134 -25.66 16.26 -17.53
N SER A 135 -24.44 16.23 -18.07
CA SER A 135 -23.90 15.16 -18.91
C SER A 135 -23.31 13.99 -18.12
N GLY A 136 -23.44 13.98 -16.78
CA GLY A 136 -22.84 12.98 -15.89
C GLY A 136 -23.05 11.53 -16.34
N PRO A 137 -24.30 11.09 -16.55
CA PRO A 137 -24.59 9.71 -16.97
C PRO A 137 -23.94 9.31 -18.31
N ALA A 138 -23.84 10.25 -19.26
CA ALA A 138 -23.22 9.99 -20.56
C ALA A 138 -21.71 9.82 -20.42
N ILE A 139 -21.06 10.64 -19.60
CA ILE A 139 -19.62 10.54 -19.30
C ILE A 139 -19.33 9.23 -18.56
N GLU A 140 -20.17 8.85 -17.59
CA GLU A 140 -20.03 7.58 -16.88
C GLU A 140 -20.20 6.37 -17.81
N GLY A 141 -21.21 6.41 -18.70
CA GLY A 141 -21.41 5.37 -19.71
C GLY A 141 -20.20 5.25 -20.65
N GLY A 142 -19.65 6.38 -21.09
CA GLY A 142 -18.43 6.42 -21.88
C GLY A 142 -17.20 5.86 -21.14
N ALA A 143 -17.06 6.16 -19.85
CA ALA A 143 -15.97 5.65 -19.02
C ALA A 143 -16.06 4.13 -18.80
N TRP A 144 -17.26 3.59 -18.54
CA TRP A 144 -17.48 2.14 -18.46
C TRP A 144 -17.20 1.45 -19.79
N LEU A 145 -17.66 2.05 -20.90
CA LEU A 145 -17.37 1.53 -22.24
C LEU A 145 -15.86 1.50 -22.50
N ALA A 146 -15.14 2.58 -22.19
CA ALA A 146 -13.69 2.63 -22.30
C ALA A 146 -13.03 1.53 -21.46
N LEU A 147 -13.46 1.35 -20.20
CA LEU A 147 -12.91 0.32 -19.32
C LEU A 147 -13.05 -1.10 -19.89
N VAL A 148 -14.17 -1.40 -20.54
CA VAL A 148 -14.44 -2.71 -21.15
C VAL A 148 -13.73 -2.88 -22.49
N VAL A 149 -13.63 -1.82 -23.29
CA VAL A 149 -13.08 -1.86 -24.65
C VAL A 149 -11.55 -1.77 -24.67
N THR A 150 -10.93 -1.05 -23.74
CA THR A 150 -9.47 -0.85 -23.72
C THR A 150 -8.69 -2.17 -23.64
N PRO A 151 -8.98 -3.12 -22.74
CA PRO A 151 -8.22 -4.38 -22.67
C PRO A 151 -8.22 -5.20 -23.97
N PRO A 152 -9.36 -5.53 -24.61
CA PRO A 152 -9.34 -6.31 -25.86
C PRO A 152 -8.69 -5.54 -27.02
N VAL A 153 -8.87 -4.21 -27.10
CA VAL A 153 -8.25 -3.39 -28.15
C VAL A 153 -6.73 -3.42 -28.01
N VAL A 154 -6.20 -3.20 -26.81
CA VAL A 154 -4.75 -3.28 -26.54
C VAL A 154 -4.22 -4.68 -26.86
N LEU A 155 -4.91 -5.73 -26.44
CA LEU A 155 -4.51 -7.12 -26.73
C LEU A 155 -4.56 -7.45 -28.22
N SER A 156 -5.37 -6.76 -29.02
CA SER A 156 -5.41 -6.95 -30.47
C SER A 156 -4.34 -6.14 -31.22
N LEU A 157 -4.11 -4.88 -30.83
CA LEU A 157 -3.27 -3.93 -31.59
C LEU A 157 -1.82 -3.88 -31.11
N ALA A 158 -1.58 -4.11 -29.82
CA ALA A 158 -0.29 -3.85 -29.19
C ALA A 158 0.40 -5.14 -28.71
N ARG A 159 -0.05 -6.32 -29.13
CA ARG A 159 0.47 -7.64 -28.71
C ARG A 159 2.01 -7.73 -28.76
N SER A 160 2.65 -7.12 -29.75
CA SER A 160 4.10 -7.10 -29.93
C SER A 160 4.83 -5.90 -29.30
N HIS A 161 4.12 -4.93 -28.75
CA HIS A 161 4.66 -3.68 -28.21
C HIS A 161 4.18 -3.36 -26.79
N LEU A 162 3.60 -4.34 -26.08
CA LEU A 162 3.05 -4.12 -24.73
C LEU A 162 4.09 -3.56 -23.76
N ASP A 163 5.35 -3.97 -23.88
CA ASP A 163 6.44 -3.53 -23.00
C ASP A 163 6.76 -2.03 -23.12
N GLN A 164 6.42 -1.38 -24.25
CA GLN A 164 6.66 0.07 -24.44
C GLN A 164 5.51 0.93 -23.92
N PHE A 165 4.32 0.35 -23.77
CA PHE A 165 3.10 1.09 -23.44
C PHE A 165 2.49 0.66 -22.10
N ASP A 166 3.11 -0.27 -21.38
CA ASP A 166 2.62 -0.85 -20.13
C ASP A 166 2.28 0.22 -19.09
N PHE A 167 3.21 1.16 -18.84
CA PHE A 167 3.07 2.17 -17.81
C PHE A 167 2.01 3.24 -18.19
N PRO A 168 2.05 3.89 -19.37
CA PRO A 168 1.00 4.82 -19.79
C PRO A 168 -0.39 4.17 -19.85
N LEU A 169 -0.45 2.92 -20.31
CA LEU A 169 -1.68 2.14 -20.36
C LEU A 169 -2.23 1.90 -18.96
N LEU A 170 -1.39 1.38 -18.05
CA LEU A 170 -1.79 1.08 -16.69
C LEU A 170 -2.22 2.35 -15.94
N LEU A 171 -1.51 3.46 -16.15
CA LEU A 171 -1.85 4.76 -15.57
C LEU A 171 -3.24 5.22 -16.03
N THR A 172 -3.50 5.16 -17.32
CA THR A 172 -4.78 5.55 -17.92
C THR A 172 -5.91 4.62 -17.47
N TYR A 173 -5.70 3.31 -17.59
CA TYR A 173 -6.70 2.30 -17.22
C TYR A 173 -7.07 2.39 -15.74
N THR A 174 -6.07 2.50 -14.85
CA THR A 174 -6.30 2.62 -13.41
C THR A 174 -7.07 3.89 -13.08
N SER A 175 -6.79 5.01 -13.76
CA SER A 175 -7.52 6.26 -13.54
C SER A 175 -9.00 6.17 -13.91
N ILE A 176 -9.31 5.51 -15.03
CA ILE A 176 -10.70 5.26 -15.47
C ILE A 176 -11.38 4.29 -14.51
N LEU A 177 -10.69 3.24 -14.08
CA LEU A 177 -11.21 2.28 -13.11
C LEU A 177 -11.56 2.97 -11.78
N LEU A 178 -10.65 3.79 -11.23
CA LEU A 178 -10.89 4.57 -10.01
C LEU A 178 -12.04 5.56 -10.20
N PHE A 179 -12.12 6.22 -11.34
CA PHE A 179 -13.26 7.07 -11.67
C PHE A 179 -14.56 6.27 -11.65
N CYS A 180 -14.65 5.13 -12.33
CA CYS A 180 -15.85 4.29 -12.38
C CYS A 180 -16.25 3.71 -11.01
N LEU A 181 -15.27 3.24 -10.23
CA LEU A 181 -15.50 2.59 -8.92
C LEU A 181 -15.71 3.57 -7.76
N SER A 182 -15.35 4.85 -7.92
CA SER A 182 -15.59 5.88 -6.88
C SER A 182 -17.07 6.28 -6.72
N ARG A 183 -18.00 5.53 -7.30
CA ARG A 183 -19.44 5.73 -7.12
C ARG A 183 -19.81 5.27 -5.71
N GLU A 184 -20.67 6.03 -5.04
CA GLU A 184 -21.32 5.55 -3.83
C GLU A 184 -22.29 4.41 -4.21
N ILE A 185 -21.95 3.19 -3.80
CA ILE A 185 -22.76 1.99 -4.01
C ILE A 185 -23.33 1.57 -2.67
N THR A 186 -24.65 1.45 -2.59
CA THR A 186 -25.31 0.87 -1.41
C THR A 186 -25.28 -0.64 -1.51
N LEU A 187 -24.64 -1.29 -0.54
CA LEU A 187 -24.54 -2.74 -0.46
C LEU A 187 -25.33 -3.27 0.74
N PRO A 188 -25.81 -4.53 0.71
CA PRO A 188 -26.34 -5.19 1.90
C PRO A 188 -25.28 -5.21 3.01
N ALA A 189 -25.70 -5.00 4.26
CA ALA A 189 -24.80 -4.86 5.41
C ALA A 189 -23.84 -6.04 5.62
N VAL A 190 -24.21 -7.25 5.19
CA VAL A 190 -23.34 -8.44 5.24
C VAL A 190 -22.19 -8.30 4.22
N VAL A 191 -22.51 -7.94 2.98
CA VAL A 191 -21.53 -7.77 1.90
C VAL A 191 -20.59 -6.61 2.20
N GLN A 192 -21.13 -5.49 2.67
CA GLN A 192 -20.32 -4.33 3.07
C GLN A 192 -19.29 -4.71 4.13
N ARG A 193 -19.71 -5.39 5.21
CA ARG A 193 -18.80 -5.85 6.27
C ARG A 193 -17.73 -6.81 5.75
N ALA A 194 -18.08 -7.70 4.81
CA ALA A 194 -17.12 -8.62 4.21
C ALA A 194 -16.08 -7.88 3.35
N VAL A 195 -16.51 -6.93 2.52
CA VAL A 195 -15.63 -6.11 1.67
C VAL A 195 -14.71 -5.22 2.54
N GLU A 196 -15.26 -4.59 3.58
CA GLU A 196 -14.47 -3.79 4.53
C GLU A 196 -13.46 -4.66 5.27
N ALA A 197 -13.84 -5.85 5.74
CA ALA A 197 -12.93 -6.77 6.40
C ALA A 197 -11.81 -7.21 5.45
N ALA A 198 -12.14 -7.61 4.22
CA ALA A 198 -11.15 -8.01 3.21
C ALA A 198 -10.18 -6.85 2.90
N GLY A 199 -10.71 -5.65 2.68
CA GLY A 199 -9.91 -4.44 2.45
C GLY A 199 -9.00 -4.10 3.64
N ASN A 200 -9.49 -4.28 4.86
CA ASN A 200 -8.72 -4.00 6.06
C ASN A 200 -7.57 -4.99 6.30
N MET A 201 -7.76 -6.25 5.91
CA MET A 201 -6.76 -7.32 6.02
C MET A 201 -5.66 -7.27 4.95
N THR A 202 -5.83 -6.51 3.87
CA THR A 202 -4.84 -6.44 2.78
C THR A 202 -3.44 -6.10 3.30
N TYR A 203 -3.35 -5.10 4.17
CA TYR A 203 -2.11 -4.69 4.81
C TYR A 203 -1.48 -5.80 5.64
N SER A 204 -2.26 -6.45 6.52
CA SER A 204 -1.77 -7.51 7.38
C SER A 204 -1.32 -8.72 6.58
N SER A 205 -2.07 -9.10 5.54
CA SER A 205 -1.71 -10.20 4.65
C SER A 205 -0.42 -9.93 3.90
N TYR A 206 -0.20 -8.66 3.53
CA TYR A 206 1.02 -8.24 2.86
C TYR A 206 2.26 -8.32 3.76
N LEU A 207 2.16 -8.01 5.05
CA LEU A 207 3.31 -8.12 5.97
C LEU A 207 3.48 -9.50 6.60
N LEU A 208 2.39 -10.25 6.83
CA LEU A 208 2.47 -11.51 7.57
C LEU A 208 2.89 -12.69 6.68
N HIS A 209 2.66 -12.62 5.37
CA HIS A 209 2.92 -13.76 4.49
C HIS A 209 4.40 -14.19 4.51
N PHE A 210 5.34 -13.24 4.56
CA PHE A 210 6.76 -13.54 4.57
C PHE A 210 7.24 -14.15 5.91
N PRO A 211 6.96 -13.57 7.09
CA PRO A 211 7.23 -14.22 8.38
C PRO A 211 6.60 -15.62 8.51
N ILE A 212 5.37 -15.80 8.00
CA ILE A 212 4.70 -17.11 7.99
C ILE A 212 5.46 -18.09 7.09
N GLN A 213 5.89 -17.66 5.90
CA GLN A 213 6.71 -18.47 5.01
C GLN A 213 8.02 -18.88 5.69
N LEU A 214 8.70 -17.96 6.36
CA LEU A 214 9.94 -18.23 7.10
C LEU A 214 9.72 -19.25 8.22
N LEU A 215 8.64 -19.11 9.01
CA LEU A 215 8.28 -20.07 10.06
C LEU A 215 8.01 -21.47 9.50
N ILE A 216 7.26 -21.56 8.39
CA ILE A 216 6.97 -22.83 7.73
C ILE A 216 8.27 -23.50 7.28
N VAL A 217 9.13 -22.77 6.56
CA VAL A 217 10.40 -23.33 6.05
C VAL A 217 11.32 -23.76 7.19
N LEU A 218 11.39 -22.98 8.28
CA LEU A 218 12.11 -23.38 9.49
C LEU A 218 11.54 -24.68 10.09
N GLY A 219 10.22 -24.79 10.21
CA GLY A 219 9.55 -25.98 10.71
C GLY A 219 9.91 -27.23 9.91
N PHE A 220 9.82 -27.16 8.58
CA PHE A 220 10.21 -28.25 7.67
C PHE A 220 11.70 -28.58 7.75
N SER A 221 12.56 -27.56 7.91
CA SER A 221 14.00 -27.75 8.06
C SER A 221 14.35 -28.53 9.34
N ILE A 222 13.68 -28.22 10.45
CA ILE A 222 13.92 -28.87 11.75
C ILE A 222 13.49 -30.35 11.72
N ILE A 223 12.35 -30.66 11.08
CA ILE A 223 11.87 -32.05 10.94
C ILE A 223 12.56 -32.81 9.80
N ALA A 224 13.45 -32.16 9.05
CA ALA A 224 14.17 -32.72 7.90
C ALA A 224 13.25 -33.33 6.81
N VAL A 225 12.09 -32.72 6.58
CA VAL A 225 11.12 -33.14 5.55
C VAL A 225 11.16 -32.14 4.39
N PRO A 226 11.13 -32.59 3.12
CA PRO A 226 11.04 -31.69 1.98
C PRO A 226 9.71 -30.94 1.96
N ILE A 227 9.76 -29.66 1.58
CA ILE A 227 8.57 -28.81 1.49
C ILE A 227 7.81 -29.17 0.20
N PRO A 228 6.50 -29.46 0.27
CA PRO A 228 5.68 -29.77 -0.90
C PRO A 228 5.28 -28.49 -1.65
N LEU A 229 6.25 -27.79 -2.24
CA LEU A 229 6.06 -26.46 -2.88
C LEU A 229 5.05 -26.46 -4.04
N TYR A 230 4.92 -27.58 -4.75
CA TYR A 230 4.03 -27.72 -5.91
C TYR A 230 2.67 -28.34 -5.56
N ASP A 231 2.42 -28.63 -4.28
CA ASP A 231 1.14 -29.20 -3.86
C ASP A 231 0.08 -28.09 -3.68
N VAL A 232 -1.04 -28.24 -4.39
CA VAL A 232 -2.14 -27.26 -4.38
C VAL A 232 -2.79 -27.16 -3.00
N THR A 233 -2.85 -28.28 -2.25
CA THR A 233 -3.44 -28.31 -0.91
C THR A 233 -2.54 -27.55 0.07
N PHE A 234 -1.23 -27.74 -0.02
CA PHE A 234 -0.23 -27.01 0.76
C PHE A 234 -0.29 -25.51 0.47
N PHE A 235 -0.33 -25.12 -0.82
CA PHE A 235 -0.47 -23.71 -1.20
C PHE A 235 -1.79 -23.11 -0.68
N GLY A 236 -2.91 -23.83 -0.83
CA GLY A 236 -4.20 -23.42 -0.27
C GLY A 236 -4.16 -23.27 1.25
N GLY A 237 -3.47 -24.18 1.95
CA GLY A 237 -3.24 -24.11 3.39
C GLY A 237 -2.43 -22.88 3.80
N TYR A 238 -1.34 -22.59 3.10
CA TYR A 238 -0.54 -21.38 3.32
C TYR A 238 -1.37 -20.09 3.14
N LEU A 239 -2.18 -20.00 2.08
CA LEU A 239 -3.08 -18.87 1.87
C LEU A 239 -4.11 -18.75 2.99
N ALA A 240 -4.72 -19.87 3.39
CA ALA A 240 -5.70 -19.90 4.48
C ALA A 240 -5.08 -19.45 5.82
N ILE A 241 -3.88 -19.94 6.15
CA ILE A 241 -3.14 -19.54 7.35
C ILE A 241 -2.81 -18.04 7.30
N THR A 242 -2.34 -17.55 6.15
CA THR A 242 -1.99 -16.13 5.98
C THR A 242 -3.22 -15.24 6.16
N LEU A 243 -4.34 -15.56 5.52
CA LEU A 243 -5.58 -14.80 5.65
C LEU A 243 -6.16 -14.89 7.07
N LEU A 244 -6.12 -16.05 7.71
CA LEU A 244 -6.58 -16.21 9.09
C LEU A 244 -5.71 -15.40 10.06
N ALA A 245 -4.38 -15.51 9.95
CA ALA A 245 -3.45 -14.72 10.75
C ALA A 245 -3.65 -13.21 10.53
N SER A 246 -3.92 -12.80 9.30
CA SER A 246 -4.24 -11.41 8.95
C SER A 246 -5.52 -10.91 9.61
N TYR A 247 -6.57 -11.73 9.60
CA TYR A 247 -7.83 -11.40 10.26
C TYR A 247 -7.64 -11.25 11.78
N LEU A 248 -6.91 -12.18 12.40
CA LEU A 248 -6.63 -12.17 13.82
C LEU A 248 -5.73 -10.98 14.22
N ALA A 249 -4.66 -10.73 13.46
CA ALA A 249 -3.77 -9.60 13.67
C ALA A 249 -4.53 -8.27 13.54
N TYR A 250 -5.35 -8.12 12.50
CA TYR A 250 -6.16 -6.92 12.31
C TYR A 250 -7.08 -6.67 13.52
N ARG A 251 -7.85 -7.69 13.92
CA ARG A 251 -8.87 -7.55 14.97
C ARG A 251 -8.30 -7.39 16.37
N TYR A 252 -7.29 -8.18 16.72
CA TYR A 252 -6.79 -8.27 18.09
C TYR A 252 -5.50 -7.48 18.35
N PHE A 253 -4.80 -7.06 17.31
CA PHE A 253 -3.55 -6.32 17.46
C PHE A 253 -3.61 -4.94 16.80
N GLU A 254 -3.89 -4.85 15.50
CA GLU A 254 -3.85 -3.56 14.78
C GLU A 254 -4.90 -2.58 15.27
N VAL A 255 -6.17 -3.00 15.39
CA VAL A 255 -7.24 -2.10 15.85
C VAL A 255 -6.98 -1.58 17.27
N PRO A 256 -6.64 -2.44 18.26
CA PRO A 256 -6.26 -1.96 19.59
C PRO A 256 -5.02 -1.04 19.58
N ALA A 257 -3.95 -1.43 18.89
CA ALA A 257 -2.72 -0.63 18.83
C ALA A 257 -2.97 0.74 18.18
N GLN A 258 -3.76 0.77 17.11
CA GLN A 258 -4.16 2.01 16.45
C GLN A 258 -4.93 2.93 17.40
N ASN A 259 -5.88 2.40 18.18
CA ASN A 259 -6.64 3.18 19.14
C ASN A 259 -5.74 3.75 20.24
N LEU A 260 -4.82 2.96 20.78
CA LEU A 260 -3.85 3.41 21.78
C LEU A 260 -2.97 4.55 21.26
N VAL A 261 -2.41 4.41 20.05
CA VAL A 261 -1.59 5.47 19.42
C VAL A 261 -2.43 6.73 19.20
N ARG A 262 -3.67 6.59 18.73
CA ARG A 262 -4.57 7.73 18.52
C ARG A 262 -4.92 8.43 19.83
N GLU A 263 -5.21 7.70 20.90
CA GLU A 263 -5.48 8.29 22.21
C GLU A 263 -4.27 9.04 22.77
N PHE A 264 -3.06 8.51 22.57
CA PHE A 264 -1.85 9.15 23.04
C PHE A 264 -1.52 10.45 22.27
N PHE A 265 -1.63 10.43 20.94
CA PHE A 265 -1.22 11.56 20.09
C PHE A 265 -2.34 12.54 19.71
N LEU A 266 -3.62 12.12 19.74
CA LEU A 266 -4.78 12.92 19.32
C LEU A 266 -5.69 13.33 20.48
N ARG A 267 -5.30 13.09 21.74
CA ARG A 267 -5.97 13.74 22.88
C ARG A 267 -6.04 15.23 22.59
N PRO A 268 -7.24 15.84 22.55
CA PRO A 268 -7.33 17.29 22.55
C PRO A 268 -6.54 17.75 23.76
N LYS A 269 -5.56 18.65 23.56
CA LYS A 269 -5.04 19.45 24.67
C LYS A 269 -6.29 19.97 25.38
N ALA A 270 -6.53 19.51 26.61
CA ALA A 270 -7.66 19.96 27.40
C ALA A 270 -7.70 21.48 27.28
N ALA A 271 -8.85 22.01 26.85
CA ALA A 271 -9.06 23.44 26.72
C ALA A 271 -8.49 24.11 27.97
N ALA A 272 -7.56 25.04 27.78
CA ALA A 272 -7.15 25.91 28.87
C ALA A 272 -8.44 26.47 29.49
N PRO A 273 -8.62 26.42 30.81
CA PRO A 273 -9.82 26.97 31.42
C PRO A 273 -9.92 28.42 30.96
N GLU A 274 -11.01 28.77 30.28
CA GLU A 274 -11.38 30.17 30.07
C GLU A 274 -11.42 30.79 31.46
N ILE A 275 -10.43 31.64 31.75
CA ILE A 275 -10.51 32.55 32.88
C ILE A 275 -11.63 33.50 32.50
N VAL A 276 -12.84 33.19 32.94
CA VAL A 276 -13.95 34.14 33.00
C VAL A 276 -13.52 35.21 33.99
N LEU A 277 -12.84 36.23 33.49
CA LEU A 277 -12.66 37.50 34.19
C LEU A 277 -14.05 38.13 34.27
N GLY A 278 -14.78 37.77 35.33
CA GLY A 278 -16.02 38.38 35.70
C GLY A 278 -15.82 39.88 35.84
N ALA A 279 -16.52 40.64 35.00
CA ALA A 279 -16.72 42.06 35.20
C ALA A 279 -17.52 42.24 36.50
N THR A 280 -16.84 42.61 37.59
CA THR A 280 -17.49 43.25 38.73
C THR A 280 -17.66 44.73 38.44
N LYS A 281 -18.89 45.18 38.73
CA LYS A 281 -19.50 46.49 38.57
C LYS A 281 -18.64 47.69 38.96
#